data_AF-A0A4W6CPY6-F1
#
_entry.id   AF-A0A4W6CPY6-F1
#
_cell.length_a   1.000
_cell.length_b   1.000
_cell.length_c   1.000
_cell.angle_alpha   90.00
_cell.angle_beta   90.00
_cell.angle_gamma   90.00
#
_symmetry.space_group_name_H-M   'P 1'
#
loop_
_entity.id
_entity.type
_entity.pdbx_description
1 polymer ?
#
loop_
_entity_poly.entity_id
_entity_poly.type
_entity_poly.pdbx_seq_one_letter_code
_entity_poly.pdbx_strand_id
1 'polypeptide(L)'
;MYQEIAKQLANNTRPPPVPYSNMIPGGMIPKRTIVIRGMVPYGANRCVFLSITRDIALHINPRVREGIVVRNSEIGGSWGQEDRELSLNPFMEGQYFDMSIRCGNQRFKVFVNGQHLFDFVHRLQSFTEVDMLEIQETQHLI
;
A
#
# COMPACT_ATOMS: atom_id res chain seq x y z
N MET A 1 -7.29 -13.35 -16.28
CA MET A 1 -6.14 -12.48 -16.60
C MET A 1 -5.67 -11.78 -15.33
N TYR A 2 -5.14 -12.57 -14.38
CA TYR A 2 -4.54 -12.11 -13.13
C TYR A 2 -3.05 -12.31 -13.30
N GLN A 3 -2.26 -11.25 -13.40
CA GLN A 3 -0.81 -11.35 -13.44
C GLN A 3 -0.23 -10.73 -12.16
N GLU A 4 0.53 -11.57 -11.46
CA GLU A 4 1.76 -11.26 -10.70
C GLU A 4 1.61 -10.19 -9.60
N ILE A 5 1.32 -10.59 -8.34
CA ILE A 5 2.34 -10.84 -7.29
C ILE A 5 2.04 -12.12 -6.45
N ALA A 6 1.03 -12.92 -6.81
CA ALA A 6 0.71 -14.16 -6.08
C ALA A 6 1.81 -15.27 -6.16
N LYS A 7 2.83 -15.13 -7.02
CA LYS A 7 3.81 -16.19 -7.29
C LYS A 7 5.08 -16.19 -6.42
N GLN A 8 5.29 -15.23 -5.52
CA GLN A 8 6.40 -15.33 -4.55
C GLN A 8 6.04 -16.08 -3.26
N LEU A 9 4.76 -16.33 -2.98
CA LEU A 9 4.32 -17.06 -1.77
C LEU A 9 4.05 -18.56 -2.02
N ALA A 10 4.01 -19.01 -3.27
CA ALA A 10 3.70 -20.41 -3.59
C ALA A 10 4.90 -21.37 -3.42
N ASN A 11 6.13 -20.86 -3.35
CA ASN A 11 7.36 -21.68 -3.31
C ASN A 11 8.21 -21.48 -2.05
N ASN A 12 7.78 -20.69 -1.06
CA ASN A 12 8.49 -20.51 0.21
C ASN A 12 7.49 -20.43 1.37
N THR A 13 7.60 -21.36 2.31
CA THR A 13 6.69 -21.54 3.47
C THR A 13 6.81 -20.48 4.57
N ARG A 14 7.46 -19.34 4.29
CA ARG A 14 7.65 -18.25 5.27
C ARG A 14 7.29 -16.90 4.65
N PRO A 15 6.49 -16.06 5.34
CA PRO A 15 6.24 -14.70 4.88
C PRO A 15 7.56 -13.93 4.80
N PRO A 16 7.70 -13.01 3.82
CA PRO A 16 8.90 -12.20 3.73
C PRO A 16 9.09 -11.37 5.00
N PRO A 17 10.36 -11.12 5.42
CA PRO A 17 10.63 -10.22 6.52
C PRO A 17 10.17 -8.79 6.18
N VAL A 18 9.80 -8.03 7.21
CA VAL A 18 9.54 -6.59 7.11
C VAL A 18 10.72 -5.86 7.79
N PRO A 19 11.34 -4.85 7.16
CA PRO A 19 10.93 -4.18 5.92
C PRO A 19 11.08 -5.08 4.68
N TYR A 20 10.08 -4.99 3.80
CA TYR A 20 10.07 -5.62 2.49
C TYR A 20 10.19 -4.54 1.43
N SER A 21 11.08 -4.74 0.46
CA SER A 21 11.14 -3.91 -0.75
C SER A 21 11.35 -4.84 -1.94
N ASN A 22 10.59 -4.62 -3.01
CA ASN A 22 10.79 -5.36 -4.25
C ASN A 22 10.32 -4.56 -5.45
N MET A 23 10.95 -4.81 -6.59
CA MET A 23 10.55 -4.24 -7.87
C MET A 23 9.21 -4.84 -8.32
N ILE A 24 8.43 -4.02 -9.02
CA ILE A 24 7.23 -4.36 -9.76
C ILE A 24 7.66 -4.42 -11.23
N PRO A 25 7.97 -5.60 -11.80
CA PRO A 25 8.53 -5.68 -13.15
C PRO A 25 7.57 -5.08 -14.18
N GLY A 26 7.99 -4.02 -14.89
CA GLY A 26 7.16 -3.29 -15.85
C GLY A 26 6.20 -2.25 -15.23
N GLY A 27 6.33 -1.96 -13.93
CA GLY A 27 5.64 -0.86 -13.26
C GLY A 27 4.11 -0.99 -13.13
N MET A 28 3.48 -0.01 -12.50
CA MET A 28 2.04 0.05 -12.30
C MET A 28 1.34 0.67 -13.51
N ILE A 29 0.95 -0.19 -14.45
CA ILE A 29 0.13 0.20 -15.60
C ILE A 29 -1.38 0.02 -15.31
N PRO A 30 -2.26 0.71 -16.05
CA PRO A 30 -3.70 0.54 -15.88
C PRO A 30 -4.14 -0.93 -15.89
N LYS A 31 -5.08 -1.26 -14.99
CA LYS A 31 -5.60 -2.61 -14.69
C LYS A 31 -4.64 -3.52 -13.92
N ARG A 32 -3.36 -3.17 -13.75
CA ARG A 32 -2.45 -3.94 -12.88
C ARG A 32 -2.91 -3.88 -11.43
N THR A 33 -2.76 -4.99 -10.71
CA THR A 33 -3.20 -5.12 -9.32
C THR A 33 -2.09 -5.74 -8.48
N ILE A 34 -1.73 -5.07 -7.39
CA ILE A 34 -0.85 -5.61 -6.34
C ILE A 34 -1.75 -6.17 -5.25
N VAL A 35 -1.38 -7.31 -4.68
CA VAL A 35 -2.07 -7.93 -3.54
C VAL A 35 -1.10 -8.07 -2.38
N ILE A 36 -1.51 -7.59 -1.21
CA ILE A 36 -0.75 -7.61 0.03
C ILE A 36 -1.62 -8.29 1.08
N ARG A 37 -1.09 -9.33 1.70
CA ARG A 37 -1.78 -10.15 2.69
C ARG A 37 -0.95 -10.26 3.94
N GLY A 38 -1.58 -10.17 5.09
CA GLY A 38 -0.88 -10.31 6.35
C GLY A 38 -1.78 -10.11 7.55
N MET A 39 -1.16 -10.11 8.73
CA MET A 39 -1.81 -9.74 9.98
C MET A 39 -1.33 -8.36 10.43
N VAL A 40 -2.23 -7.59 11.03
CA VAL A 40 -1.88 -6.40 11.79
C VAL A 40 -1.26 -6.87 13.11
N PRO A 41 0.01 -6.55 13.41
CA PRO A 41 0.63 -6.91 14.68
C PRO A 41 -0.01 -6.17 15.84
N TYR A 42 0.02 -6.77 17.04
CA TYR A 42 -0.38 -6.09 18.26
C TYR A 42 0.62 -4.98 18.61
N GLY A 43 0.11 -3.82 19.00
CA GLY A 43 0.91 -2.68 19.45
C GLY A 43 1.76 -1.98 18.39
N ALA A 44 1.72 -2.37 17.12
CA ALA A 44 2.54 -1.79 16.03
C ALA A 44 1.68 -1.07 14.98
N ASN A 45 2.19 0.06 14.49
CA ASN A 45 1.66 0.75 13.32
C ASN A 45 2.41 0.21 12.08
N ARG A 46 1.75 -0.57 11.22
CA ARG A 46 2.34 -0.97 9.93
C ARG A 46 2.00 0.06 8.86
N CYS A 47 2.99 0.44 8.05
CA CYS A 47 2.82 1.31 6.90
C CYS A 47 3.08 0.51 5.61
N VAL A 48 2.26 0.78 4.59
CA VAL A 48 2.46 0.24 3.25
C VAL A 48 2.82 1.41 2.33
N PHE A 49 3.92 1.28 1.60
CA PHE A 49 4.45 2.29 0.69
C PHE A 49 4.42 1.74 -0.75
N LEU A 50 3.82 2.49 -1.67
CA LEU A 50 4.06 2.28 -3.10
C LEU A 50 4.93 3.44 -3.60
N SER A 51 6.18 3.11 -3.90
CA SER A 51 7.20 4.06 -4.32
C SER A 51 7.56 3.91 -5.79
N ILE A 52 7.98 5.01 -6.37
CA ILE A 52 8.89 5.08 -7.51
C ILE A 52 10.26 5.32 -6.90
N THR A 53 11.31 4.81 -7.52
CA THR A 53 12.74 4.99 -7.21
C THR A 53 13.22 6.26 -6.46
N ARG A 54 12.49 7.39 -6.43
CA ARG A 54 12.70 8.54 -5.52
C ARG A 54 11.44 9.23 -4.94
N ASP A 55 10.25 8.98 -5.48
CA ASP A 55 9.00 9.62 -5.03
C ASP A 55 8.01 8.56 -4.52
N ILE A 56 7.16 8.91 -3.56
CA ILE A 56 6.09 8.03 -3.08
C ILE A 56 4.79 8.42 -3.77
N ALA A 57 4.39 7.66 -4.78
CA ALA A 57 3.14 7.91 -5.51
C ALA A 57 1.90 7.67 -4.63
N LEU A 58 1.94 6.64 -3.78
CA LEU A 58 0.88 6.35 -2.82
C LEU A 58 1.47 5.78 -1.53
N HIS A 59 1.39 6.57 -0.47
CA HIS A 59 1.62 6.12 0.90
C HIS A 59 0.29 5.74 1.55
N ILE A 60 0.22 4.56 2.17
CA ILE A 60 -0.93 4.12 2.96
C ILE A 60 -0.44 3.82 4.37
N ASN A 61 -0.83 4.66 5.32
CA ASN A 61 -0.44 4.54 6.72
C ASN A 61 -1.69 4.32 7.60
N PRO A 62 -2.06 3.04 7.85
CA PRO A 62 -2.97 2.68 8.92
C PRO A 62 -2.38 3.10 10.28
N ARG A 63 -3.01 4.08 10.93
CA ARG A 63 -2.73 4.48 12.32
C ARG A 63 -3.75 3.78 13.20
N VAL A 64 -3.49 2.51 13.49
CA VAL A 64 -4.45 1.58 14.10
C VAL A 64 -5.01 2.13 15.42
N ARG A 65 -4.16 2.71 16.26
CA ARG A 65 -4.56 3.32 17.55
C ARG A 65 -5.44 4.57 17.39
N GLU A 66 -5.22 5.35 16.35
CA GLU A 66 -6.04 6.53 16.02
C GLU A 66 -7.33 6.14 15.29
N GLY A 67 -7.46 4.88 14.85
CA GLY A 67 -8.60 4.40 14.11
C GLY A 67 -8.70 4.96 12.68
N ILE A 68 -7.61 5.54 12.14
CA ILE A 68 -7.59 6.16 10.81
C ILE A 68 -6.60 5.49 9.86
N VAL A 69 -6.79 5.74 8.56
CA VAL A 69 -5.80 5.42 7.53
C VAL A 69 -5.46 6.69 6.78
N VAL A 70 -4.23 7.14 6.93
CA VAL A 70 -3.69 8.31 6.23
C VAL A 70 -3.21 7.87 4.86
N ARG A 71 -3.59 8.62 3.82
CA ARG A 71 -3.06 8.45 2.46
C ARG A 71 -2.42 9.75 2.00
N ASN A 72 -1.27 9.63 1.35
CA ASN A 72 -0.55 10.80 0.85
C ASN A 72 0.38 10.41 -0.30
N SER A 73 1.06 11.41 -0.86
CA SER A 73 2.21 11.24 -1.75
C SER A 73 3.36 12.09 -1.24
N GLU A 74 4.58 11.63 -1.47
CA GLU A 74 5.80 12.40 -1.25
C GLU A 74 6.46 12.63 -2.61
N ILE A 75 6.54 13.87 -3.05
CA ILE A 75 7.07 14.22 -4.38
C ILE A 75 8.19 15.23 -4.18
N GLY A 76 9.37 14.94 -4.70
CA GLY A 76 10.56 15.76 -4.48
C GLY A 76 10.97 15.87 -3.00
N GLY A 77 10.71 14.82 -2.21
CA GLY A 77 11.01 14.79 -0.77
C GLY A 77 10.07 15.64 0.10
N SER A 78 8.90 16.04 -0.42
CA SER A 78 7.91 16.80 0.33
C SER A 78 6.56 16.09 0.34
N TRP A 79 6.02 15.89 1.54
CA TRP A 79 4.68 15.36 1.73
C TRP A 79 3.61 16.35 1.26
N GLY A 80 2.63 15.83 0.53
CA GLY A 80 1.45 16.61 0.14
C GLY A 80 0.38 16.69 1.23
N GLN A 81 -0.84 17.05 0.82
CA GLN A 81 -2.01 17.05 1.71
C GLN A 81 -2.41 15.62 2.07
N GLU A 82 -2.65 15.35 3.36
CA GLU A 82 -3.13 14.03 3.80
C GLU A 82 -4.62 13.84 3.51
N ASP A 83 -4.97 12.67 2.97
CA ASP A 83 -6.36 12.21 2.88
C ASP A 83 -6.63 11.26 4.06
N ARG A 84 -7.57 11.63 4.94
CA ARG A 84 -7.86 10.89 6.18
C ARG A 84 -9.26 10.30 6.23
N GLU A 85 -10.19 10.88 5.47
CA GLU A 85 -11.60 10.46 5.49
C GLU A 85 -11.75 9.03 4.99
N LEU A 86 -12.42 8.20 5.78
CA LEU A 86 -12.88 6.86 5.45
C LEU A 86 -14.20 6.59 6.15
N SER A 87 -15.05 5.80 5.51
CA SER A 87 -16.30 5.32 6.13
C SER A 87 -16.05 4.25 7.19
N LEU A 88 -14.97 3.48 7.05
CA LEU A 88 -14.59 2.40 7.97
C LEU A 88 -13.07 2.17 7.93
N ASN A 89 -12.47 1.88 9.08
CA ASN A 89 -11.10 1.40 9.15
C ASN A 89 -11.07 -0.15 9.23
N PRO A 90 -10.57 -0.85 8.21
CA PRO A 90 -10.54 -2.32 8.19
C PRO A 90 -9.31 -2.90 8.91
N PHE A 91 -8.39 -2.06 9.43
CA PHE A 91 -7.17 -2.51 10.09
C PHE A 91 -7.33 -2.45 11.61
N MET A 92 -7.38 -3.62 12.24
CA MET A 92 -7.43 -3.78 13.69
C MET A 92 -6.31 -4.69 14.15
N GLU A 93 -5.74 -4.44 15.33
CA GLU A 93 -4.67 -5.26 15.90
C GLU A 93 -5.06 -6.75 15.95
N GLY A 94 -4.13 -7.63 15.57
CA GLY A 94 -4.34 -9.08 15.51
C GLY A 94 -5.18 -9.56 14.33
N GLN A 95 -5.84 -8.67 13.56
CA GLN A 95 -6.69 -9.07 12.44
C GLN A 95 -5.88 -9.34 11.18
N TYR A 96 -6.35 -10.31 10.41
CA TYR A 96 -5.88 -10.57 9.05
C TYR A 96 -6.48 -9.55 8.08
N PHE A 97 -5.70 -9.15 7.07
CA PHE A 97 -6.18 -8.35 5.96
C PHE A 97 -5.71 -8.93 4.61
N ASP A 98 -6.58 -8.84 3.61
CA ASP A 98 -6.27 -8.99 2.19
C ASP A 98 -6.49 -7.63 1.51
N MET A 99 -5.41 -6.95 1.16
CA MET A 99 -5.44 -5.67 0.47
C MET A 99 -5.11 -5.84 -0.99
N SER A 100 -5.90 -5.24 -1.87
CA SER A 100 -5.55 -5.11 -3.28
C SER A 100 -5.52 -3.65 -3.71
N ILE A 101 -4.47 -3.29 -4.46
CA ILE A 101 -4.25 -1.95 -5.00
C ILE A 101 -4.25 -2.07 -6.51
N ARG A 102 -5.31 -1.54 -7.14
CA ARG A 102 -5.48 -1.56 -8.59
C ARG A 102 -5.13 -0.22 -9.19
N CYS A 103 -4.18 -0.21 -10.14
CA CYS A 103 -3.87 0.97 -10.93
C CYS A 103 -4.98 1.22 -11.96
N GLY A 104 -5.60 2.40 -11.91
CA GLY A 104 -6.47 2.92 -12.96
C GLY A 104 -5.77 4.02 -13.76
N ASN A 105 -6.45 4.56 -14.78
CA ASN A 105 -5.88 5.63 -15.62
C ASN A 105 -5.68 6.96 -14.88
N GLN A 106 -6.43 7.21 -13.81
CA GLN A 106 -6.46 8.50 -13.10
C GLN A 106 -6.29 8.37 -11.59
N ARG A 107 -6.34 7.14 -11.07
CA ARG A 107 -6.37 6.87 -9.63
C ARG A 107 -5.96 5.44 -9.34
N PHE A 108 -5.47 5.21 -8.13
CA PHE A 108 -5.47 3.91 -7.51
C PHE A 108 -6.84 3.62 -6.89
N LYS A 109 -7.28 2.37 -7.00
CA LYS A 109 -8.46 1.85 -6.30
C LYS A 109 -7.99 0.82 -5.29
N VAL A 110 -8.28 1.05 -4.02
CA VAL A 110 -7.84 0.18 -2.93
C VAL A 110 -9.03 -0.56 -2.35
N PHE A 111 -8.87 -1.87 -2.21
CA PHE A 111 -9.86 -2.76 -1.61
C PHE A 111 -9.20 -3.49 -0.45
N VAL A 112 -9.97 -3.72 0.62
CA VAL A 112 -9.55 -4.55 1.76
C VAL A 112 -10.65 -5.58 2.03
N ASN A 113 -10.26 -6.84 2.16
CA ASN A 113 -11.16 -7.99 2.39
C ASN A 113 -12.29 -8.05 1.34
N GLY A 114 -11.96 -7.76 0.08
CA GLY A 114 -12.89 -7.76 -1.05
C GLY A 114 -13.82 -6.54 -1.14
N GLN A 115 -13.79 -5.63 -0.17
CA GLN A 115 -14.60 -4.41 -0.16
C GLN A 115 -13.79 -3.20 -0.60
N HIS A 116 -14.41 -2.30 -1.37
CA HIS A 116 -13.78 -1.02 -1.74
C HIS A 116 -13.58 -0.18 -0.49
N LEU A 117 -12.36 0.34 -0.30
CA LEU A 117 -12.00 1.18 0.84
C LEU A 117 -11.89 2.65 0.44
N PHE A 118 -11.08 2.93 -0.59
CA PHE A 118 -10.93 4.29 -1.12
C PHE A 118 -10.40 4.31 -2.55
N ASP A 119 -10.62 5.45 -3.18
CA ASP A 119 -9.92 5.88 -4.38
C ASP A 119 -8.84 6.89 -4.00
N PHE A 120 -7.68 6.84 -4.66
CA PHE A 120 -6.62 7.84 -4.50
C PHE A 120 -6.21 8.37 -5.87
N VAL A 121 -6.53 9.63 -6.14
CA VAL A 121 -6.21 10.28 -7.43
C VAL A 121 -4.70 10.35 -7.61
N HIS A 122 -4.23 10.03 -8.82
CA HIS A 122 -2.80 10.10 -9.14
C HIS A 122 -2.32 11.55 -8.98
N ARG A 123 -1.43 11.78 -8.01
CA ARG A 123 -0.78 13.09 -7.82
C ARG A 123 0.47 13.23 -8.69
N LEU A 124 1.08 12.11 -9.04
CA LEU A 124 2.16 12.05 -10.01
C LEU A 124 1.61 11.76 -11.41
N GLN A 125 1.97 12.59 -12.39
CA GLN A 125 1.53 12.41 -13.78
C GLN A 125 2.11 11.14 -14.41
N SER A 126 3.37 10.81 -14.11
CA SER A 126 4.04 9.59 -14.56
C SER A 126 3.74 8.37 -13.67
N PHE A 127 2.48 8.14 -13.29
CA PHE A 127 2.12 7.01 -12.41
C PHE A 127 2.50 5.63 -12.98
N THR A 128 2.73 5.52 -14.29
CA THR A 128 3.22 4.29 -14.94
C THR A 128 4.66 3.94 -14.57
N GLU A 129 5.42 4.88 -14.01
CA GLU A 129 6.79 4.68 -13.55
C GLU A 129 6.85 4.08 -12.14
N VAL A 130 5.71 3.90 -11.45
CA VAL A 130 5.64 3.23 -10.13
C VAL A 130 6.07 1.79 -10.26
N ASP A 131 7.31 1.51 -9.88
CA ASP A 131 7.99 0.25 -10.11
C ASP A 131 8.53 -0.40 -8.83
N MET A 132 8.20 0.14 -7.66
CA MET A 132 8.64 -0.40 -6.38
C MET A 132 7.49 -0.53 -5.38
N LEU A 133 7.45 -1.68 -4.71
CA LEU A 133 6.59 -1.92 -3.55
C LEU A 133 7.45 -1.98 -2.31
N GLU A 134 7.10 -1.19 -1.31
CA GLU A 134 7.75 -1.18 -0.01
C GLU A 134 6.73 -1.41 1.11
N ILE A 135 7.10 -2.20 2.10
CA ILE A 135 6.30 -2.41 3.30
C ILE A 135 7.25 -2.23 4.48
N GLN A 136 6.95 -1.30 5.38
CA GLN A 136 7.79 -1.05 6.54
C GLN A 136 6.96 -1.05 7.83
N GLU A 137 7.62 -1.34 8.94
CA GLU A 137 7.08 -1.10 10.26
C GLU A 137 7.50 0.29 10.71
N THR A 138 6.55 1.13 11.07
CA THR A 138 6.86 2.44 11.65
C THR A 138 6.68 2.31 13.14
N GLN A 139 7.80 2.28 13.87
CA GLN A 139 7.77 2.60 15.30
C GLN A 139 7.62 4.12 15.39
N HIS A 140 6.74 4.61 16.26
CA HIS A 140 6.74 6.03 16.61
C HIS A 140 8.15 6.38 17.09
N LEU A 141 8.90 7.13 16.28
CA LEU A 141 10.03 7.90 16.79
C LEU A 141 9.41 9.07 17.54
N ILE A 142 9.61 9.05 18.86
CA ILE A 142 9.27 10.10 19.81
C ILE A 142 10.09 11.36 19.52
#